data_AF-A0A0F3ILC3-F1
#
_entry.id   AF-A0A0F3ILC3-F1
#
_cell.length_a   1.000
_cell.length_b   1.000
_cell.length_c   1.000
_cell.angle_alpha   90.00
_cell.angle_beta   90.00
_cell.angle_gamma   90.00
#
_symmetry.space_group_name_H-M   'P 1'
#
loop_
_entity.id
_entity.type
_entity.pdbx_description
1 polymer ?
#
loop_
_entity_poly.entity_id
_entity_poly.type
_entity_poly.pdbx_seq_one_letter_code
_entity_poly.pdbx_strand_id
1 'polypeptide(L)'
;MLTSIKIEKLFDIFDYNIELKKQGITILTGPNGYGKTTILKILEAFASQNGYFFTKILFSKIILTFDGHDTATIEKESSKDIQLKN
;
A
#
# COMPACT_ATOMS: atom_id res chain seq x y z
N MET A 1 10.97 -9.33 -6.35
CA MET A 1 11.17 -8.09 -5.55
C MET A 1 9.94 -7.20 -5.70
N LEU A 2 9.63 -6.32 -4.76
CA LEU A 2 8.55 -5.33 -4.92
C LEU A 2 8.99 -4.29 -5.97
N THR A 3 8.13 -4.02 -6.96
CA THR A 3 8.41 -3.10 -8.07
C THR A 3 7.56 -1.84 -8.01
N SER A 4 6.33 -1.93 -7.49
CA SER A 4 5.49 -0.76 -7.27
C SER A 4 4.47 -0.96 -6.14
N ILE A 5 4.00 0.15 -5.60
CA ILE A 5 2.86 0.21 -4.70
C ILE A 5 1.86 1.24 -5.24
N LYS A 6 0.62 0.80 -5.45
CA LYS A 6 -0.53 1.66 -5.72
C LYS A 6 -1.43 1.68 -4.50
N ILE A 7 -1.90 2.85 -4.10
CA ILE A 7 -2.84 3.04 -3.00
C ILE A 7 -3.96 3.95 -3.49
N GLU A 8 -5.19 3.50 -3.37
CA GLU A 8 -6.38 4.24 -3.75
C GLU A 8 -7.12 4.70 -2.49
N LYS A 9 -7.48 5.99 -2.47
CA LYS A 9 -8.23 6.65 -1.40
C LYS A 9 -7.59 6.53 -0.02
N LEU A 10 -6.26 6.66 0.08
CA LEU A 10 -5.60 6.79 1.38
C LEU A 10 -6.16 8.03 2.11
N PHE A 11 -6.68 7.81 3.31
CA PHE A 11 -7.43 8.82 4.08
C PHE A 11 -8.63 9.39 3.32
N ASP A 12 -9.24 8.61 2.44
CA ASP A 12 -10.35 8.98 1.54
C ASP A 12 -10.04 10.13 0.56
N ILE A 13 -8.78 10.57 0.50
CA ILE A 13 -8.38 11.79 -0.24
C ILE A 13 -7.30 11.48 -1.27
N PHE A 14 -6.28 10.71 -0.89
CA PHE A 14 -5.06 10.60 -1.69
C PHE A 14 -4.99 9.30 -2.49
N ASP A 15 -4.68 9.45 -3.77
CA ASP A 15 -4.34 8.34 -4.66
C ASP A 15 -2.83 8.39 -4.93
N TYR A 16 -2.13 7.29 -4.66
CA TYR A 16 -0.69 7.15 -4.87
C TYR A 16 -0.39 6.04 -5.88
N ASN A 17 0.56 6.31 -6.77
CA ASN A 17 1.21 5.31 -7.61
C ASN A 17 2.72 5.52 -7.52
N ILE A 18 3.42 4.62 -6.82
CA ILE A 18 4.84 4.76 -6.50
C ILE A 18 5.59 3.59 -7.11
N GLU A 19 6.44 3.89 -8.10
CA GLU A 19 7.38 2.94 -8.68
C GLU A 19 8.67 2.91 -7.86
N LEU A 20 9.16 1.70 -7.57
CA LEU A 20 10.40 1.48 -6.85
C LEU A 20 11.53 1.25 -7.84
N LYS A 21 12.65 1.94 -7.63
CA LYS A 21 13.84 1.70 -8.45
C LYS A 21 14.39 0.31 -8.15
N LYS A 22 14.64 -0.48 -9.22
CA LYS A 22 15.34 -1.77 -9.12
C LYS A 22 16.77 -1.66 -8.60
N GLN A 23 17.40 -0.49 -8.81
CA GLN A 23 18.77 -0.21 -8.38
C GLN A 23 18.86 1.20 -7.79
N GLY A 24 19.73 1.38 -6.79
CA GLY A 24 19.91 2.65 -6.09
C GLY A 24 18.86 2.89 -5.00
N ILE A 25 18.66 4.17 -4.66
CA ILE A 25 17.79 4.59 -3.55
C ILE A 25 16.50 5.22 -4.11
N THR A 26 15.36 4.80 -3.56
CA THR A 26 14.06 5.46 -3.75
C THR A 26 13.79 6.37 -2.55
N ILE A 27 13.47 7.63 -2.77
CA ILE A 27 13.19 8.63 -1.71
C ILE A 27 11.70 8.95 -1.73
N LEU A 28 11.01 8.69 -0.62
CA LEU A 28 9.63 9.12 -0.42
C LEU A 28 9.60 10.50 0.25
N THR A 29 9.23 11.53 -0.51
CA THR A 29 9.15 12.93 -0.04
C THR A 29 7.77 13.52 -0.28
N GLY A 30 7.47 14.63 0.40
CA GLY A 30 6.17 15.33 0.34
C GLY A 30 5.89 16.12 1.62
N PRO A 31 4.87 16.99 1.66
CA PRO A 31 4.54 17.79 2.84
C PRO A 31 4.10 16.95 4.05
N ASN A 32 4.03 17.57 5.23
CA ASN A 32 3.50 16.91 6.42
C ASN A 32 2.02 16.57 6.24
N GLY A 33 1.58 15.42 6.75
CA GLY A 33 0.19 14.94 6.60
C GLY A 33 -0.10 14.13 5.33
N TYR A 34 0.80 14.09 4.34
CA TYR A 34 0.61 13.36 3.06
C TYR A 34 0.86 11.84 3.17
N GLY A 35 0.68 11.24 4.34
CA GLY A 35 0.71 9.77 4.47
C GLY A 35 2.07 9.08 4.28
N LYS A 36 3.20 9.79 4.17
CA LYS A 36 4.55 9.18 4.00
C LYS A 36 4.83 8.03 4.99
N THR A 37 4.66 8.28 6.28
CA THR A 37 4.83 7.25 7.32
C THR A 37 3.80 6.12 7.20
N THR A 38 2.58 6.43 6.78
CA THR A 38 1.53 5.43 6.58
C THR A 38 1.86 4.50 5.42
N ILE A 39 2.40 5.02 4.32
CA ILE A 39 2.87 4.23 3.18
C ILE A 39 3.96 3.25 3.61
N LEU A 40 4.94 3.71 4.41
CA LEU A 40 5.97 2.82 4.96
C LEU A 40 5.38 1.75 5.89
N LYS A 41 4.40 2.12 6.75
CA LYS A 41 3.70 1.16 7.63
C LYS A 41 2.82 0.17 6.87
N ILE A 42 2.26 0.55 5.72
CA ILE A 42 1.55 -0.38 4.82
C ILE A 42 2.51 -1.47 4.35
N LEU A 43 3.71 -1.11 3.91
CA LEU A 43 4.74 -2.06 3.48
C LEU A 43 5.20 -2.95 4.63
N GLU A 44 5.44 -2.38 5.82
CA GLU A 44 5.79 -3.12 7.03
C GLU A 44 4.69 -4.11 7.43
N ALA A 45 3.43 -3.67 7.49
CA ALA A 45 2.29 -4.48 7.87
C ALA A 45 2.06 -5.63 6.88
N PHE A 46 2.27 -5.39 5.59
CA PHE A 46 2.22 -6.44 4.58
C PHE A 46 3.34 -7.47 4.79
N ALA A 47 4.59 -7.01 4.94
CA ALA A 47 5.74 -7.90 5.14
C ALA A 47 5.66 -8.72 6.44
N SER A 48 5.07 -8.15 7.49
CA SER A 48 4.86 -8.81 8.79
C SER A 48 3.53 -9.57 8.91
N GLN A 49 2.72 -9.62 7.84
CA GLN A 49 1.39 -10.25 7.84
C GLN A 49 0.43 -9.68 8.91
N ASN A 50 0.61 -8.41 9.28
CA ASN A 50 -0.23 -7.72 10.25
C ASN A 50 -1.53 -7.22 9.61
N GLY A 51 -2.48 -8.13 9.39
CA GLY A 51 -3.81 -7.82 8.84
C GLY A 51 -4.59 -6.76 9.65
N TYR A 52 -4.41 -6.73 10.98
CA TYR A 52 -5.11 -5.81 11.87
C TYR A 52 -4.80 -4.34 11.55
N PHE A 53 -3.57 -4.02 11.17
CA PHE A 53 -3.19 -2.66 10.78
C PHE A 53 -4.08 -2.13 9.65
N PHE A 54 -4.35 -2.95 8.63
CA PHE A 54 -5.17 -2.55 7.50
C PHE A 54 -6.61 -2.24 7.91
N THR A 55 -7.15 -2.88 8.95
CA THR A 55 -8.48 -2.53 9.47
C THR A 55 -8.55 -1.09 10.00
N LYS A 56 -7.44 -0.53 10.50
CA LYS A 56 -7.38 0.77 11.18
C LYS A 56 -7.17 1.98 10.26
N ILE A 57 -6.59 1.78 9.08
CA ILE A 57 -6.29 2.87 8.15
C ILE A 57 -7.41 3.02 7.11
N LEU A 58 -7.73 4.24 6.69
CA LEU A 58 -8.72 4.49 5.63
C LEU A 58 -8.04 4.38 4.26
N PHE A 59 -8.52 3.45 3.43
CA PHE A 59 -8.13 3.24 2.04
C PHE A 59 -9.20 2.41 1.34
N SER A 60 -9.31 2.51 0.01
CA SER A 60 -10.17 1.63 -0.79
C SER A 60 -9.41 0.39 -1.25
N LYS A 61 -8.22 0.59 -1.84
CA LYS A 61 -7.44 -0.49 -2.44
C LYS A 61 -5.94 -0.25 -2.29
N ILE A 62 -5.17 -1.30 -2.02
CA ILE A 62 -3.71 -1.31 -2.07
C ILE A 62 -3.31 -2.43 -3.02
N ILE A 63 -2.43 -2.12 -3.97
CA ILE A 63 -1.88 -3.09 -4.92
C ILE A 63 -0.36 -3.04 -4.82
N LEU A 64 0.24 -4.18 -4.50
CA LEU A 64 1.68 -4.38 -4.50
C LEU A 64 2.04 -5.21 -5.72
N THR A 65 2.88 -4.67 -6.60
CA THR A 65 3.34 -5.39 -7.80
C THR A 65 4.76 -5.90 -7.55
N PHE A 66 5.03 -7.13 -7.96
CA PHE A 66 6.34 -7.77 -7.83
C PHE A 66 6.98 -8.01 -9.20
N ASP A 67 8.27 -8.34 -9.22
CA ASP A 67 8.92 -8.83 -10.44
C ASP A 67 8.17 -10.05 -10.98
N GLY A 68 8.03 -10.13 -12.30
CA GLY A 68 7.20 -11.15 -12.95
C GLY A 68 5.75 -10.73 -13.16
N HIS A 69 5.37 -9.52 -12.72
CA HIS A 69 4.01 -8.96 -12.80
C HIS A 69 2.98 -9.61 -11.85
N ASP A 70 3.44 -10.41 -10.88
CA ASP A 70 2.59 -10.89 -9.80
C ASP A 70 2.12 -9.72 -8.94
N THR A 71 0.88 -9.81 -8.44
CA THR A 71 0.28 -8.74 -7.64
C THR A 71 -0.34 -9.27 -6.36
N ALA A 72 -0.12 -8.59 -5.24
CA ALA A 72 -0.91 -8.76 -4.03
C ALA A 72 -1.89 -7.59 -3.90
N THR A 73 -3.18 -7.89 -3.71
CA THR A 73 -4.23 -6.87 -3.58
C THR A 73 -4.88 -6.95 -2.21
N ILE A 74 -5.01 -5.79 -1.56
CA ILE A 74 -5.76 -5.60 -0.33
C ILE A 74 -6.87 -4.60 -0.64
N GLU A 75 -8.12 -5.03 -0.51
CA GLU A 75 -9.28 -4.21 -0.85
C GLU A 75 -10.23 -4.19 0.33
N LYS A 76 -10.73 -3.00 0.66
CA LYS A 76 -11.81 -2.85 1.63
C LYS A 76 -13.11 -2.78 0.87
N GLU A 77 -13.91 -3.85 0.95
CA GLU A 77 -15.29 -3.73 0.54
C GLU A 77 -16.01 -2.79 1.51
N SER A 78 -16.92 -1.98 0.97
CA SER A 78 -17.82 -1.12 1.73
C SER A 78 -18.86 -1.97 2.46
N SER A 79 -18.39 -2.85 3.36
CA SER A 79 -19.11 -3.68 4.33
C SER A 79 -18.10 -4.56 5.11
N LYS A 80 -17.32 -3.97 6.03
CA LYS A 80 -16.62 -4.63 7.16
C LYS A 80 -15.79 -5.94 6.98
N ASP A 81 -15.59 -6.49 5.79
CA ASP A 81 -14.79 -7.70 5.57
C ASP A 81 -13.57 -7.44 4.69
N ILE A 82 -12.42 -8.00 5.10
CA ILE A 82 -11.15 -7.97 4.35
C ILE A 82 -10.99 -9.30 3.62
N GLN A 83 -10.83 -9.28 2.29
CA GLN A 83 -10.44 -10.45 1.51
C GLN A 83 -8.98 -10.33 1.05
N LEU A 84 -8.18 -11.38 1.29
CA LEU A 84 -6.87 -11.56 0.67
C LEU A 84 -7.07 -12.42 -0.59
N LYS A 85 -6.76 -11.86 -1.76
CA LYS A 85 -6.76 -12.59 -3.03
C LYS A 85 -5.32 -12.79 -3.49
N ASN A 86 -4.97 -14.06 -3.73
CA ASN A 86 -3.71 -14.50 -4.35
C ASN A 86 -3.88 -14.58 -5.86
#